data_AF-A0A1J4KII4-F1
#
_entry.id   AF-A0A1J4KII4-F1
#
_cell.length_a   1.000
_cell.length_b   1.000
_cell.length_c   1.000
_cell.angle_alpha   90.00
_cell.angle_beta   90.00
_cell.angle_gamma   90.00
#
_symmetry.space_group_name_H-M   'P 1'
#
loop_
_entity.id
_entity.type
_entity.pdbx_description
1 polymer ?
#
loop_
_entity_poly.entity_id
_entity_poly.type
_entity_poly.pdbx_seq_one_letter_code
_entity_poly.pdbx_strand_id
1 'polypeptide(L)'
;MNGENPFEQLRQLVLNLQSSEEANDQLIEAISLISEINHLYINISLKRDKVMTQLLETAERAKEKQVMCEELLHTCQLRADSNRSIIPNKVDIKDIKLPSIEEFQQQTGITDEELSRMTENEILYKRMDHEISKIPQIKEEFTLANSTRCELTEQLDKARKRYSPIISKMQKIYDEISGYIKKDNT
;
A
#
# COMPACT_ATOMS: atom_id res chain seq x y z
N MET A 1 -13.22 -5.30 45.91
CA MET A 1 -12.37 -4.65 46.92
C MET A 1 -12.70 -3.16 46.86
N ASN A 2 -13.46 -2.67 47.83
CA ASN A 2 -13.69 -1.23 48.00
C ASN A 2 -12.29 -0.60 48.18
N GLY A 3 -11.80 0.30 47.34
CA GLY A 3 -12.46 1.50 46.84
C GLY A 3 -11.94 2.75 47.54
N GLU A 4 -11.02 2.63 48.50
CA GLU A 4 -10.48 3.75 49.25
C GLU A 4 -8.99 3.98 48.98
N ASN A 5 -8.64 5.25 48.85
CA ASN A 5 -7.29 5.73 48.54
C ASN A 5 -6.37 5.49 49.75
N PRO A 6 -5.26 4.73 49.63
CA PRO A 6 -4.39 4.43 50.76
C PRO A 6 -3.74 5.68 51.37
N PHE A 7 -3.62 6.78 50.59
CA PHE A 7 -3.24 8.08 51.14
C PHE A 7 -4.30 8.67 52.08
N GLU A 8 -5.58 8.51 51.75
CA GLU A 8 -6.68 8.99 52.58
C GLU A 8 -6.84 8.11 53.82
N GLN A 9 -6.69 6.79 53.66
CA GLN A 9 -6.72 5.85 54.80
C GLN A 9 -5.58 6.12 55.79
N LEU A 10 -4.35 6.35 55.30
CA LEU A 10 -3.22 6.69 56.16
C LEU A 10 -3.45 8.03 56.87
N ARG A 11 -4.05 9.00 56.16
CA ARG A 11 -4.40 10.30 56.75
C ARG A 11 -5.44 10.16 57.86
N GLN A 12 -6.50 9.40 57.64
CA GLN A 12 -7.54 9.15 58.65
C GLN A 12 -6.99 8.39 59.84
N LEU A 13 -6.15 7.38 59.60
CA LEU A 13 -5.48 6.60 60.63
C LEU A 13 -4.66 7.51 61.56
N VAL A 14 -3.83 8.39 60.99
CA VAL A 14 -3.02 9.34 61.77
C VAL A 14 -3.86 10.36 62.53
N LEU A 15 -4.97 10.86 61.93
CA LEU A 15 -5.85 11.85 62.56
C LEU A 15 -6.63 11.30 63.76
N ASN A 16 -6.85 9.98 63.82
CA ASN A 16 -7.64 9.33 64.87
C ASN A 16 -6.82 8.85 66.07
N LEU A 17 -5.49 8.95 66.02
CA LEU A 17 -4.62 8.56 67.14
C LEU A 17 -4.75 9.54 68.31
N GLN A 18 -5.17 9.06 69.48
CA GLN A 18 -5.30 9.88 70.69
C GLN A 18 -4.27 9.54 71.77
N SER A 19 -3.54 8.43 71.63
CA SER A 19 -2.57 7.98 72.61
C SER A 19 -1.36 7.25 72.00
N SER A 20 -0.31 7.09 72.81
CA SER A 20 0.90 6.35 72.42
C SER A 20 0.67 4.83 72.33
N GLU A 21 -0.28 4.28 73.07
CA GLU A 21 -0.61 2.84 73.00
C GLU A 21 -1.36 2.52 71.69
N GLU A 22 -2.37 3.32 71.32
CA GLU A 22 -3.08 3.19 70.04
C GLU A 22 -2.13 3.34 68.83
N ALA A 23 -1.14 4.22 68.93
CA ALA A 23 -0.15 4.40 67.88
C ALA A 23 0.72 3.15 67.67
N ASN A 24 1.01 2.41 68.74
CA ASN A 24 1.74 1.15 68.66
C ASN A 24 0.87 0.03 68.06
N ASP A 25 -0.40 -0.03 68.44
CA ASP A 25 -1.34 -1.04 67.95
C ASP A 25 -1.65 -0.85 66.45
N GLN A 26 -1.69 0.40 65.95
CA GLN A 26 -1.95 0.70 64.54
C GLN A 26 -0.69 0.81 63.66
N LEU A 27 0.50 0.62 64.23
CA LEU A 27 1.77 0.80 63.54
C LEU A 27 1.93 -0.15 62.34
N ILE A 28 1.44 -1.38 62.48
CA ILE A 28 1.47 -2.40 61.41
C ILE A 28 0.59 -1.96 60.23
N GLU A 29 -0.59 -1.40 60.50
CA GLU A 29 -1.52 -0.92 59.49
C GLU A 29 -0.97 0.30 58.75
N ALA A 30 -0.36 1.25 59.49
CA ALA A 30 0.34 2.39 58.89
C ALA A 30 1.49 1.95 57.97
N ILE A 31 2.29 0.96 58.38
CA ILE A 31 3.38 0.40 57.55
C ILE A 31 2.81 -0.26 56.29
N SER A 32 1.69 -0.99 56.40
CA SER A 32 1.02 -1.60 55.25
C SER A 32 0.58 -0.55 54.23
N LEU A 33 -0.08 0.52 54.69
CA LEU A 33 -0.53 1.62 53.84
C LEU A 33 0.65 2.35 53.16
N ILE A 34 1.75 2.58 53.87
CA ILE A 34 2.97 3.16 53.29
C ILE A 34 3.55 2.23 52.21
N SER A 35 3.53 0.92 52.44
CA SER A 35 3.98 -0.07 51.45
C SER A 35 3.12 -0.03 50.19
N GLU A 36 1.79 0.03 50.34
CA GLU A 36 0.85 0.15 49.22
C GLU A 36 1.06 1.44 48.43
N ILE A 37 1.26 2.58 49.12
CA ILE A 37 1.59 3.87 48.50
C ILE A 37 2.89 3.76 47.70
N ASN A 38 3.93 3.14 48.25
CA ASN A 38 5.19 2.94 47.54
C ASN A 38 5.02 2.06 46.29
N HIS A 39 4.22 1.00 46.38
CA HIS A 39 3.88 0.16 45.23
C HIS A 39 3.11 0.93 44.15
N LEU A 40 2.18 1.81 44.53
CA LEU A 40 1.50 2.70 43.60
C LEU A 40 2.48 3.64 42.90
N TYR A 41 3.42 4.23 43.65
CA TYR A 41 4.44 5.13 43.09
C TYR A 41 5.34 4.42 42.07
N ILE A 42 5.78 3.19 42.38
CA ILE A 42 6.57 2.35 41.47
C ILE A 42 5.76 2.03 40.21
N ASN A 43 4.50 1.58 40.37
CA ASN A 43 3.64 1.24 39.24
C ASN A 43 3.36 2.43 38.32
N ILE A 44 3.10 3.60 38.89
CA ILE A 44 2.88 4.84 38.13
C ILE A 44 4.16 5.23 37.39
N SER A 45 5.31 5.15 38.05
CA SER A 45 6.61 5.46 37.44
C SER A 45 6.90 4.55 36.24
N LEU A 46 6.70 3.24 36.39
CA LEU A 46 6.86 2.27 35.29
C LEU A 46 5.88 2.51 34.13
N LYS A 47 4.62 2.82 34.44
CA LYS A 47 3.62 3.17 33.41
C LYS A 47 3.99 4.45 32.67
N ARG A 48 4.43 5.48 33.39
CA ARG A 48 4.90 6.75 32.81
C ARG A 48 6.06 6.50 31.86
N ASP A 49 7.06 5.74 32.29
CA ASP A 49 8.25 5.47 31.48
C ASP A 49 7.88 4.70 30.20
N LYS A 50 6.97 3.71 30.31
CA LYS A 50 6.45 2.99 29.14
C LYS A 50 5.72 3.92 28.15
N VAL A 51 4.86 4.81 28.65
CA VAL A 51 4.15 5.78 27.81
C VAL A 51 5.13 6.76 27.15
N MET A 52 6.16 7.19 27.87
CA MET A 52 7.17 8.09 27.32
C MET A 52 7.97 7.45 26.18
N THR A 53 8.35 6.17 26.32
CA THR A 53 9.00 5.42 25.23
C THR A 53 8.10 5.31 24.00
N GLN A 54 6.82 4.98 24.19
CA GLN A 54 5.85 4.90 23.08
C GLN A 54 5.66 6.26 22.38
N LEU A 55 5.67 7.35 23.14
CA LEU A 55 5.57 8.71 22.60
C LEU A 55 6.79 9.04 21.75
N LEU A 56 8.00 8.72 22.21
CA LEU A 56 9.24 8.93 21.46
C LEU A 56 9.23 8.16 20.13
N GLU A 57 8.89 6.87 20.15
CA GLU A 57 8.79 6.06 18.93
C GLU A 57 7.76 6.61 17.94
N THR A 58 6.65 7.15 18.45
CA THR A 58 5.60 7.73 17.61
C THR A 58 6.06 9.05 16.99
N ALA A 59 6.77 9.88 17.76
CA ALA A 59 7.33 11.14 17.29
C ALA A 59 8.41 10.91 16.21
N GLU A 60 9.27 9.92 16.38
CA GLU A 60 10.27 9.54 15.37
C GLU A 60 9.61 9.08 14.07
N ARG A 61 8.63 8.17 14.15
CA ARG A 61 7.87 7.72 12.98
C ARG A 61 7.12 8.85 12.27
N ALA A 62 6.59 9.82 13.02
CA ALA A 62 5.93 10.99 12.46
C ALA A 62 6.93 11.88 11.69
N LYS A 63 8.12 12.08 12.25
CA LYS A 63 9.19 12.86 11.62
C LYS A 63 9.70 12.19 10.33
N GLU A 64 9.90 10.88 10.33
CA GLU A 64 10.29 10.13 9.13
C GLU A 64 9.27 10.29 7.99
N LYS A 65 7.97 10.17 8.32
CA LYS A 65 6.89 10.39 7.35
C LYS A 65 6.85 11.83 6.83
N GLN A 66 7.08 12.81 7.70
CA GLN A 66 7.15 14.22 7.30
C GLN A 66 8.25 14.42 6.25
N VAL A 67 9.47 13.95 6.53
CA VAL A 67 10.62 14.08 5.61
C VAL A 67 10.31 13.45 4.25
N MET A 68 9.78 12.22 4.23
CA MET A 68 9.42 11.54 2.99
C MET A 68 8.38 12.32 2.16
N CYS A 69 7.37 12.89 2.82
CA CYS A 69 6.36 13.71 2.14
C CYS A 69 6.96 15.01 1.59
N GLU A 70 7.85 15.66 2.33
CA GLU A 70 8.54 16.88 1.89
C GLU A 70 9.44 16.61 0.67
N GLU A 71 10.19 15.50 0.67
CA GLU A 71 11.02 15.08 -0.47
C GLU A 71 10.19 14.79 -1.72
N LEU A 72 9.05 14.11 -1.57
CA LEU A 72 8.11 13.86 -2.66
C LEU A 72 7.55 15.17 -3.22
N LEU A 73 7.14 16.08 -2.34
CA LEU A 73 6.57 17.37 -2.74
C LEU A 73 7.60 18.22 -3.47
N HIS A 74 8.85 18.24 -2.98
CA HIS A 74 9.97 18.90 -3.64
C HIS A 74 10.26 18.30 -5.02
N THR A 75 10.25 16.96 -5.15
CA THR A 75 10.42 16.27 -6.44
C THR A 75 9.32 16.64 -7.42
N CYS A 76 8.07 16.68 -6.97
CA CYS A 76 6.93 17.12 -7.79
C CYS A 76 7.10 18.56 -8.25
N GLN A 77 7.56 19.46 -7.36
CA GLN A 77 7.83 20.85 -7.71
C GLN A 77 8.91 20.98 -8.78
N LEU A 78 10.05 20.28 -8.63
CA LEU A 78 11.12 20.26 -9.64
C LEU A 78 10.61 19.75 -10.99
N ARG A 79 9.77 18.72 -11.01
CA ARG A 79 9.14 18.23 -12.26
C ARG A 79 8.18 19.24 -12.86
N ALA A 80 7.38 19.92 -12.04
CA ALA A 80 6.46 20.95 -12.52
C ALA A 80 7.22 22.13 -13.14
N ASP A 81 8.32 22.56 -12.50
CA ASP A 81 9.19 23.63 -13.00
C ASP A 81 9.92 23.20 -14.28
N SER A 82 10.39 21.96 -14.35
CA SER A 82 10.96 21.38 -15.57
C SER A 82 9.93 21.34 -16.70
N ASN A 83 8.69 20.95 -16.42
CA ASN A 83 7.64 20.92 -17.44
C ASN A 83 7.27 22.33 -17.92
N ARG A 84 7.30 23.33 -17.03
CA ARG A 84 7.10 24.74 -17.38
C ARG A 84 8.24 25.30 -18.24
N SER A 85 9.49 24.93 -17.95
CA SER A 85 10.65 25.37 -18.74
C SER A 85 10.77 24.63 -20.08
N ILE A 86 10.15 23.44 -20.20
CA ILE A 86 10.08 22.63 -21.42
C ILE A 86 8.76 22.90 -22.19
N ILE A 87 8.09 24.06 -22.04
CA ILE A 87 7.03 24.41 -23.01
C ILE A 87 7.73 24.64 -24.35
N PRO A 88 7.62 23.73 -25.34
CA PRO A 88 8.38 23.86 -26.56
C PRO A 88 7.78 24.97 -27.40
N ASN A 89 8.60 25.91 -27.90
CA ASN A 89 8.14 26.91 -28.88
C ASN A 89 7.59 26.27 -30.16
N LYS A 90 7.90 24.99 -30.41
CA LYS A 90 7.30 24.13 -31.44
C LYS A 90 7.18 22.71 -30.88
N VAL A 91 5.96 22.21 -30.79
CA VAL A 91 5.68 20.80 -30.47
C VAL A 91 5.88 19.99 -31.75
N ASP A 92 6.86 19.08 -31.76
CA ASP A 92 7.00 18.14 -32.89
C ASP A 92 5.94 17.04 -32.75
N ILE A 93 4.89 17.17 -33.55
CA ILE A 93 3.75 16.24 -33.58
C ILE A 93 3.93 15.11 -34.58
N LYS A 94 5.08 15.00 -35.27
CA LYS A 94 5.30 14.03 -36.36
C LYS A 94 5.14 12.58 -35.94
N ASP A 95 5.47 12.26 -34.69
CA ASP A 95 5.39 10.90 -34.14
C ASP A 95 4.04 10.61 -33.47
N ILE A 96 3.15 11.59 -33.37
CA ILE A 96 1.80 11.38 -32.82
C ILE A 96 0.94 10.74 -33.90
N LYS A 97 0.67 9.44 -33.73
CA LYS A 97 -0.29 8.72 -34.56
C LYS A 97 -1.70 9.19 -34.23
N LEU A 98 -2.24 10.06 -35.07
CA LEU A 98 -3.63 10.49 -35.01
C LEU A 98 -4.46 9.74 -36.06
N PRO A 99 -5.73 9.41 -35.78
CA PRO A 99 -6.62 8.80 -36.76
C PRO A 99 -6.75 9.70 -37.96
N SER A 100 -6.86 9.15 -39.17
CA SER A 100 -7.08 9.98 -40.37
C SER A 100 -8.32 10.88 -40.22
N ILE A 101 -8.45 11.93 -41.03
CA ILE A 101 -9.63 12.79 -40.96
C ILE A 101 -10.90 11.97 -41.20
N GLU A 102 -10.86 11.05 -42.16
CA GLU A 102 -11.97 10.15 -42.49
C GLU A 102 -12.34 9.23 -41.30
N GLU A 103 -11.34 8.63 -40.64
CA GLU A 103 -11.55 7.79 -39.45
C GLU A 103 -12.11 8.60 -38.28
N PHE A 104 -11.61 9.82 -38.08
CA PHE A 104 -12.08 10.72 -37.05
C PHE A 104 -13.55 11.12 -37.27
N GLN A 105 -13.93 11.44 -38.51
CA GLN A 105 -15.32 11.76 -38.87
C GLN A 105 -16.26 10.57 -38.66
N GLN A 106 -15.85 9.37 -39.06
CA GLN A 106 -16.66 8.16 -38.82
C GLN A 106 -16.88 7.89 -37.33
N GLN A 107 -15.88 8.15 -36.49
CA GLN A 107 -15.94 7.88 -35.06
C GLN A 107 -16.65 8.96 -34.24
N THR A 108 -16.63 10.21 -34.70
CA THR A 108 -17.21 11.35 -33.97
C THR A 108 -18.53 11.86 -34.57
N GLY A 109 -18.82 11.50 -35.82
CA GLY A 109 -19.99 12.00 -36.56
C GLY A 109 -19.83 13.44 -37.07
N ILE A 110 -18.64 14.03 -36.99
CA ILE A 110 -18.37 15.39 -37.50
C ILE A 110 -18.50 15.41 -39.02
N THR A 111 -19.30 16.36 -39.52
CA THR A 111 -19.56 16.54 -40.95
C THR A 111 -18.46 17.37 -41.64
N ASP A 112 -18.35 17.24 -42.97
CA ASP A 112 -17.42 18.05 -43.78
C ASP A 112 -17.68 19.56 -43.65
N GLU A 113 -18.95 19.94 -43.50
CA GLU A 113 -19.40 21.30 -43.32
C GLU A 113 -18.91 21.90 -42.00
N GLU A 114 -18.85 21.10 -40.94
CA GLU A 114 -18.31 21.49 -39.64
C GLU A 114 -16.78 21.55 -39.67
N LEU A 115 -16.12 20.61 -40.36
CA LEU A 115 -14.67 20.61 -40.56
C LEU A 115 -14.19 21.85 -41.34
N SER A 116 -14.91 22.24 -42.39
CA SER A 116 -14.58 23.43 -43.19
C SER A 116 -14.66 24.76 -42.43
N ARG A 117 -15.36 24.77 -41.27
CA ARG A 117 -15.47 25.94 -40.39
C ARG A 117 -14.37 26.00 -39.33
N MET A 118 -13.57 24.95 -39.20
CA MET A 118 -12.49 24.86 -38.22
C MET A 118 -11.13 25.17 -38.87
N THR A 119 -10.25 25.80 -38.11
CA THR A 119 -8.86 25.95 -38.49
C THR A 119 -8.11 24.62 -38.37
N GLU A 120 -7.01 24.45 -39.10
CA GLU A 120 -6.17 23.24 -39.02
C GLU A 120 -5.74 22.90 -37.58
N ASN A 121 -5.44 23.93 -36.78
CA ASN A 121 -5.07 23.76 -35.37
C ASN A 121 -6.24 23.24 -34.53
N GLU A 122 -7.46 23.75 -34.73
CA GLU A 122 -8.65 23.27 -34.01
C GLU A 122 -8.99 21.82 -34.37
N ILE A 123 -8.82 21.45 -35.63
CA ILE A 123 -8.99 20.06 -36.09
C ILE A 123 -7.97 19.15 -35.42
N LEU A 124 -6.70 19.59 -35.36
CA LEU A 124 -5.63 18.85 -34.68
C LEU A 124 -5.95 18.66 -33.19
N TYR A 125 -6.33 19.72 -32.48
CA TYR A 125 -6.68 19.66 -31.06
C TYR A 125 -7.84 18.71 -30.80
N LYS A 126 -8.92 18.79 -31.58
CA LYS A 126 -10.07 17.89 -31.42
C LYS A 126 -9.71 16.43 -31.69
N ARG A 127 -8.84 16.16 -32.68
CA ARG A 127 -8.34 14.80 -32.94
C ARG A 127 -7.48 14.28 -31.78
N MET A 128 -6.64 15.12 -31.20
CA MET A 128 -5.85 14.77 -30.02
C MET A 128 -6.75 14.49 -28.79
N ASP A 129 -7.72 15.37 -28.51
CA ASP A 129 -8.65 15.21 -27.39
C ASP A 129 -9.49 13.94 -27.51
N HIS A 130 -9.92 13.60 -28.73
CA HIS A 130 -10.65 12.36 -28.99
C HIS A 130 -9.80 11.12 -28.70
N GLU A 131 -8.55 11.08 -29.15
CA GLU A 131 -7.65 9.96 -28.82
C GLU A 131 -7.35 9.88 -27.32
N ILE A 132 -7.18 11.02 -26.65
CA ILE A 132 -7.03 11.07 -25.18
C ILE A 132 -8.27 10.52 -24.49
N SER A 133 -9.47 10.83 -24.99
CA SER A 133 -10.74 10.36 -24.41
C SER A 133 -10.92 8.84 -24.46
N LYS A 134 -10.24 8.15 -25.41
CA LYS A 134 -10.27 6.69 -25.53
C LYS A 134 -9.29 5.98 -24.60
N ILE A 135 -8.27 6.67 -24.08
CA ILE A 135 -7.24 6.06 -23.22
C ILE A 135 -7.83 5.26 -22.04
N PRO A 136 -8.86 5.74 -21.31
CA PRO A 136 -9.47 4.97 -20.23
C PRO A 136 -10.05 3.64 -20.69
N GLN A 137 -10.78 3.63 -21.81
CA GLN A 137 -11.39 2.42 -22.39
C GLN A 137 -10.31 1.42 -22.83
N ILE A 138 -9.29 1.89 -23.55
CA ILE A 138 -8.16 1.06 -23.99
C ILE A 138 -7.44 0.44 -22.78
N LYS A 139 -7.30 1.18 -21.68
CA LYS A 139 -6.68 0.70 -20.45
C LYS A 139 -7.51 -0.39 -19.77
N GLU A 140 -8.83 -0.25 -19.75
CA GLU A 140 -9.74 -1.26 -19.23
C GLU A 140 -9.69 -2.54 -20.08
N GLU A 141 -9.77 -2.40 -21.41
CA GLU A 141 -9.63 -3.53 -22.35
C GLU A 141 -8.30 -4.26 -22.18
N PHE A 142 -7.20 -3.52 -22.06
CA PHE A 142 -5.88 -4.09 -21.80
C PHE A 142 -5.84 -4.87 -20.48
N THR A 143 -6.44 -4.31 -19.43
CA THR A 143 -6.48 -4.93 -18.11
C THR A 143 -7.27 -6.24 -18.14
N LEU A 144 -8.42 -6.24 -18.80
CA LEU A 144 -9.24 -7.42 -19.01
C LEU A 144 -8.50 -8.49 -19.80
N ALA A 145 -7.91 -8.12 -20.94
CA ALA A 145 -7.13 -9.02 -21.78
C ALA A 145 -5.94 -9.63 -21.02
N ASN A 146 -5.26 -8.83 -20.20
CA ASN A 146 -4.14 -9.30 -19.38
C ASN A 146 -4.60 -10.24 -18.26
N SER A 147 -5.75 -10.00 -17.64
CA SER A 147 -6.34 -10.94 -16.67
C SER A 147 -6.64 -12.29 -17.32
N THR A 148 -7.32 -12.29 -18.46
CA THR A 148 -7.63 -13.49 -19.23
C THR A 148 -6.35 -14.24 -19.63
N ARG A 149 -5.30 -13.52 -20.03
CA ARG A 149 -3.99 -14.11 -20.35
C ARG A 149 -3.39 -14.84 -19.15
N CYS A 150 -3.45 -14.24 -17.96
CA CYS A 150 -2.96 -14.85 -16.72
C CYS A 150 -3.74 -16.14 -16.40
N GLU A 151 -5.07 -16.09 -16.46
CA GLU A 151 -5.93 -17.24 -16.19
C GLU A 151 -5.65 -18.41 -17.15
N LEU A 152 -5.54 -18.13 -18.45
CA LEU A 152 -5.21 -19.14 -19.46
C LEU A 152 -3.82 -19.75 -19.24
N THR A 153 -2.85 -18.94 -18.80
CA THR A 153 -1.50 -19.42 -18.46
C THR A 153 -1.54 -20.40 -17.30
N GLU A 154 -2.31 -20.10 -16.25
CA GLU A 154 -2.48 -21.01 -15.11
C GLU A 154 -3.18 -22.31 -15.49
N GLN A 155 -4.22 -22.24 -16.33
CA GLN A 155 -4.91 -23.44 -16.83
C GLN A 155 -3.95 -24.34 -17.62
N LEU A 156 -3.13 -23.73 -18.47
CA LEU A 156 -2.12 -24.43 -19.26
C LEU A 156 -1.05 -25.08 -18.37
N ASP A 157 -0.59 -24.41 -17.33
CA ASP A 157 0.36 -24.98 -16.36
C ASP A 157 -0.23 -26.12 -15.54
N LYS A 158 -1.50 -26.00 -15.12
CA LYS A 158 -2.23 -27.10 -14.46
C LYS A 158 -2.35 -28.31 -15.38
N ALA A 159 -2.71 -28.10 -16.64
CA ALA A 159 -2.77 -29.18 -17.63
C ALA A 159 -1.40 -29.84 -17.84
N ARG A 160 -0.33 -29.05 -18.01
CA ARG A 160 1.05 -29.54 -18.12
C ARG A 160 1.44 -30.41 -16.92
N LYS A 161 1.20 -29.94 -15.69
CA LYS A 161 1.49 -30.72 -14.48
C LYS A 161 0.69 -32.01 -14.41
N ARG A 162 -0.60 -31.97 -14.78
CA ARG A 162 -1.48 -33.15 -14.77
C ARG A 162 -1.02 -34.23 -15.75
N TYR A 163 -0.60 -33.84 -16.95
CA TYR A 163 -0.21 -34.78 -18.00
C TYR A 163 1.28 -35.13 -18.01
N SER A 164 2.14 -34.34 -17.35
CA SER A 164 3.59 -34.57 -17.28
C SER A 164 3.96 -36.01 -16.86
N PRO A 165 3.38 -36.61 -15.79
CA PRO A 165 3.70 -37.97 -15.41
C PRO A 165 3.35 -39.02 -16.49
N ILE A 166 2.27 -38.78 -17.24
CA ILE A 166 1.82 -39.68 -18.31
C ILE A 166 2.77 -39.55 -19.51
N ILE A 167 3.08 -38.31 -19.91
CA ILE A 167 4.01 -38.04 -21.01
C ILE A 167 5.39 -38.63 -20.70
N SER A 168 5.91 -38.45 -19.49
CA SER A 168 7.20 -39.02 -19.08
C SER A 168 7.19 -40.56 -19.05
N LYS A 169 6.08 -41.19 -18.64
CA LYS A 169 5.93 -42.66 -18.73
C LYS A 169 5.90 -43.13 -20.18
N MET A 170 5.16 -42.45 -21.04
CA MET A 170 5.11 -42.78 -22.48
C MET A 170 6.48 -42.62 -23.14
N GLN A 171 7.22 -41.56 -22.83
CA GLN A 171 8.60 -41.37 -23.29
C GLN A 171 9.52 -42.49 -22.82
N LYS A 172 9.45 -42.86 -21.54
CA LYS A 172 10.26 -43.97 -21.01
C LYS A 172 9.97 -45.30 -21.71
N ILE A 173 8.70 -45.63 -21.90
CA ILE A 173 8.28 -46.84 -22.63
C ILE A 173 8.77 -46.80 -24.09
N TYR A 174 8.64 -45.65 -24.74
CA TYR A 174 9.12 -45.45 -26.11
C TYR A 174 10.64 -45.62 -26.22
N ASP A 175 11.41 -45.06 -25.28
CA ASP A 175 12.87 -45.19 -25.23
C ASP A 175 13.29 -46.65 -24.99
N GLU A 176 12.58 -47.36 -24.11
CA GLU A 176 12.79 -48.80 -23.86
C GLU A 176 12.56 -49.61 -25.14
N ILE A 177 11.41 -49.45 -25.80
CA ILE A 177 11.08 -50.15 -27.06
C ILE A 177 12.12 -49.83 -28.15
N SER A 178 12.46 -48.55 -28.31
CA SER A 178 13.47 -48.10 -29.29
C SER A 178 14.85 -48.69 -29.00
N GLY A 179 15.20 -48.86 -27.73
CA GLY A 179 16.43 -49.52 -27.28
C GLY A 179 16.44 -51.03 -27.59
N TYR A 180 15.31 -51.72 -27.43
CA TYR A 180 15.17 -53.13 -27.81
C TYR A 180 15.29 -53.33 -29.33
N ILE A 181 14.59 -52.52 -30.13
CA ILE A 181 14.67 -52.59 -31.61
C ILE A 181 16.09 -52.35 -32.13
N LYS A 182 16.88 -51.50 -31.45
CA LYS A 182 18.29 -51.28 -31.80
C LYS A 182 19.23 -52.43 -31.42
N LYS A 183 18.89 -53.22 -30.39
CA LYS A 183 19.68 -54.39 -29.98
C LYS A 183 19.43 -55.61 -30.87
N ASP A 184 18.22 -55.78 -31.39
CA ASP A 184 17.88 -56.91 -32.27
C ASP A 184 18.39 -56.75 -33.72
N ASN A 185 18.94 -55.58 -34.08
CA ASN A 185 19.55 -55.30 -35.39
C ASN A 185 21.10 -55.33 -35.37
N THR A 186 21.70 -55.94 -34.33
CA THR A 186 23.13 -56.26 -34.22
C THR A 186 23.29 -57.73 -33.88
#